data_AF-A0A7X0VAB7-F1
#
_entry.id   AF-A0A7X0VAB7-F1
#
_cell.length_a   1.000
_cell.length_b   1.000
_cell.length_c   1.000
_cell.angle_alpha   90.00
_cell.angle_beta   90.00
_cell.angle_gamma   90.00
#
_symmetry.space_group_name_H-M   'P 1'
#
loop_
_entity.id
_entity.type
_entity.pdbx_description
1 polymer ?
#
loop_
_entity_poly.entity_id
_entity_poly.type
_entity_poly.pdbx_seq_one_letter_code
_entity_poly.pdbx_strand_id
1 'polypeptide(L)'
;MKARSTLAGFAVAMLSVTAPVAFIAPAQAAHGHSAVVAKQHACTKTSSGTCIKGGQFCPQAKYGKNGWDAKGRRYVCKGNHTHPHWMKP
;
A
#
# COMPACT_ATOMS: atom_id res chain seq x y z
N MET A 1 32.66 -45.31 23.14
CA MET A 1 31.31 -45.44 23.74
C MET A 1 30.33 -45.17 22.59
N LYS A 2 29.79 -46.11 21.80
CA LYS A 2 29.03 -47.37 22.00
C LYS A 2 27.63 -47.17 22.62
N ALA A 3 26.65 -46.90 21.76
CA ALA A 3 25.23 -47.26 21.83
C ALA A 3 24.72 -47.15 20.37
N ARG A 4 24.39 -48.17 19.56
CA ARG A 4 23.59 -49.41 19.67
C ARG A 4 22.10 -49.20 19.95
N SER A 5 21.35 -49.15 18.83
CA SER A 5 20.19 -50.00 18.49
C SER A 5 18.87 -49.84 19.27
N THR A 6 17.78 -49.56 18.55
CA THR A 6 16.65 -50.53 18.39
C THR A 6 15.68 -50.12 17.26
N LEU A 7 15.35 -51.10 16.40
CA LEU A 7 14.23 -51.10 15.45
C LEU A 7 12.95 -51.51 16.18
N ALA A 8 11.81 -50.89 15.84
CA ALA A 8 10.45 -51.45 15.87
C ALA A 8 9.57 -50.43 15.12
N GLY A 9 8.88 -50.71 14.02
CA GLY A 9 8.19 -51.94 13.65
C GLY A 9 6.73 -51.85 14.10
N PHE A 10 5.89 -51.10 13.37
CA PHE A 10 4.44 -51.28 13.38
C PHE A 10 3.87 -50.97 11.99
N ALA A 11 3.62 -52.04 11.25
CA ALA A 11 2.71 -52.04 10.12
C ALA A 11 1.28 -52.00 10.69
N VAL A 12 0.46 -51.05 10.24
CA VAL A 12 -0.99 -51.15 10.34
C VAL A 12 -1.55 -50.91 8.94
N ALA A 13 -2.18 -51.96 8.44
CA ALA A 13 -2.89 -52.00 7.19
C ALA A 13 -4.32 -51.44 7.35
N MET A 14 -4.89 -51.08 6.21
CA MET A 14 -6.34 -50.97 5.91
C MET A 14 -7.05 -49.70 6.38
N LEU A 15 -7.53 -48.90 5.43
CA LEU A 15 -8.92 -49.00 4.97
C LEU A 15 -9.09 -48.04 3.77
N SER A 16 -9.42 -48.61 2.62
CA SER A 16 -9.83 -47.89 1.42
C SER A 16 -11.18 -47.22 1.65
N VAL A 17 -11.19 -45.90 1.78
CA VAL A 17 -12.39 -45.07 1.68
C VAL A 17 -12.34 -44.34 0.35
N THR A 18 -13.00 -44.91 -0.66
CA THR A 18 -13.36 -44.20 -1.90
C THR A 18 -14.47 -43.22 -1.58
N ALA A 19 -14.10 -41.99 -1.21
CA ALA A 19 -15.01 -40.86 -1.20
C ALA A 19 -14.98 -40.19 -2.60
N PRO A 20 -16.14 -39.86 -3.21
CA PRO A 20 -16.17 -39.02 -4.38
C PRO A 20 -15.67 -37.63 -3.99
N VAL A 21 -14.44 -37.30 -4.38
CA VAL A 21 -13.89 -35.96 -4.19
C VAL A 21 -14.62 -35.06 -5.17
N ALA A 22 -15.65 -34.37 -4.68
CA ALA A 22 -16.28 -33.27 -5.41
C ALA A 22 -15.18 -32.28 -5.78
N PHE A 23 -14.96 -32.11 -7.08
CA PHE A 23 -14.01 -31.15 -7.63
C PHE A 23 -14.57 -29.75 -7.34
N ILE A 24 -14.25 -29.21 -6.16
CA ILE A 24 -14.54 -27.81 -5.82
C ILE A 24 -13.53 -27.00 -6.61
N ALA A 25 -13.94 -26.55 -7.80
CA ALA A 25 -13.18 -25.58 -8.56
C ALA A 25 -12.93 -24.34 -7.68
N PRO A 26 -11.69 -23.88 -7.51
CA PRO A 26 -11.45 -22.62 -6.83
C PRO A 26 -12.09 -21.53 -7.69
N ALA A 27 -13.21 -21.00 -7.23
CA ALA A 27 -13.74 -19.74 -7.72
C ALA A 27 -12.69 -18.69 -7.38
N GLN A 28 -11.79 -18.44 -8.34
CA GLN A 28 -10.86 -17.32 -8.30
C GLN A 28 -11.74 -16.08 -8.34
N ALA A 29 -12.07 -15.57 -7.15
CA ALA A 29 -12.57 -14.23 -6.98
C ALA A 29 -11.50 -13.34 -7.61
N ALA A 30 -11.76 -12.93 -8.85
CA ALA A 30 -11.04 -11.88 -9.52
C ALA A 30 -11.22 -10.65 -8.65
N HIS A 31 -10.32 -10.49 -7.67
CA HIS A 31 -10.03 -9.21 -7.06
C HIS A 31 -9.45 -8.38 -8.19
N GLY A 32 -10.35 -7.83 -8.99
CA GLY A 32 -10.08 -6.70 -9.84
C GLY A 32 -9.55 -5.63 -8.93
N HIS A 33 -8.22 -5.60 -8.79
CA HIS A 33 -7.53 -4.42 -8.34
C HIS A 33 -7.80 -3.43 -9.46
N SER A 34 -8.89 -2.67 -9.31
CA SER A 34 -9.03 -1.42 -10.03
C SER A 34 -7.83 -0.60 -9.62
N ALA A 35 -6.76 -0.71 -10.43
CA ALA A 35 -5.65 0.22 -10.40
C ALA A 35 -6.29 1.55 -10.75
N VAL A 36 -6.74 2.27 -9.73
CA VAL A 36 -7.14 3.66 -9.86
C VAL A 36 -5.86 4.32 -10.32
N VAL A 37 -5.74 4.55 -11.62
CA VAL A 37 -4.70 5.40 -12.19
C VAL A 37 -5.02 6.77 -11.64
N ALA A 38 -4.53 7.03 -10.42
CA ALA A 38 -4.62 8.34 -9.81
C ALA A 38 -4.01 9.27 -10.83
N LYS A 39 -4.83 10.15 -11.43
CA LYS A 39 -4.33 11.20 -12.33
C LYS A 39 -3.19 11.87 -11.58
N GLN A 40 -1.96 11.60 -12.00
CA GLN A 40 -0.79 12.15 -11.34
C GLN A 40 -0.79 13.64 -11.68
N HIS A 41 -1.26 14.44 -10.73
CA HIS A 41 -1.16 15.88 -10.85
C HIS A 41 0.33 16.24 -10.91
N ALA A 42 0.70 17.10 -11.87
CA ALA A 42 2.02 17.70 -11.86
C ALA A 42 2.24 18.36 -10.50
N CYS A 43 3.34 18.02 -9.82
CA CYS A 43 3.58 18.54 -8.50
C CYS A 43 3.81 20.04 -8.55
N THR A 44 3.35 20.76 -7.52
CA THR A 44 3.67 22.17 -7.36
C THR A 44 5.14 22.31 -6.99
N LYS A 45 5.87 23.13 -7.75
CA LYS A 45 7.29 23.37 -7.53
C LYS A 45 7.51 24.52 -6.54
N THR A 46 8.50 24.35 -5.67
CA THR A 46 9.09 25.42 -4.86
C THR A 46 9.99 26.29 -5.74
N SER A 47 10.45 27.43 -5.21
CA SER A 47 11.45 28.28 -5.87
C SER A 47 12.76 27.54 -6.17
N SER A 48 13.09 26.52 -5.38
CA SER A 48 14.25 25.65 -5.59
C SER A 48 14.01 24.52 -6.60
N GLY A 49 12.84 24.47 -7.26
CA GLY A 49 12.52 23.46 -8.29
C GLY A 49 12.14 22.08 -7.75
N THR A 50 12.01 21.92 -6.44
CA THR A 50 11.56 20.67 -5.80
C THR A 50 10.04 20.66 -5.64
N CYS A 51 9.41 19.48 -5.55
CA CYS A 51 7.98 19.41 -5.25
C CYS A 51 7.73 19.86 -3.80
N ILE A 52 6.61 20.56 -3.57
CA ILE A 52 6.19 20.93 -2.22
C ILE A 52 5.99 19.69 -1.33
N LYS A 53 6.08 19.89 -0.03
CA LYS A 53 5.69 18.90 0.99
C LYS A 53 4.71 19.54 1.97
N GLY A 54 3.84 18.72 2.56
CA GLY A 54 2.96 19.17 3.64
C GLY A 54 3.76 19.80 4.79
N GLY A 55 3.28 20.92 5.32
CA GLY A 55 3.90 21.70 6.37
C GLY A 55 5.01 22.65 5.90
N GLN A 56 5.39 22.65 4.62
CA GLN A 56 6.35 23.64 4.10
C GLN A 56 5.71 25.01 3.94
N PHE A 57 6.54 26.05 4.06
CA PHE A 57 6.17 27.42 3.71
C PHE A 57 5.61 27.48 2.28
N CYS A 58 4.53 28.25 2.12
CA CYS A 58 3.98 28.56 0.81
C CYS A 58 4.09 30.07 0.54
N PRO A 59 4.41 30.49 -0.70
CA PRO A 59 4.46 31.91 -1.04
C PRO A 59 3.12 32.59 -0.77
N GLN A 60 3.14 33.82 -0.26
CA GLN A 60 1.92 34.56 0.07
C GLN A 60 0.99 34.75 -1.13
N ALA A 61 1.55 34.92 -2.34
CA ALA A 61 0.78 34.99 -3.58
C ALA A 61 -0.01 33.71 -3.91
N LYS A 62 0.33 32.58 -3.26
CA LYS A 62 -0.38 31.30 -3.36
C LYS A 62 -1.37 31.08 -2.22
N TYR A 63 -1.56 32.04 -1.32
CA TYR A 63 -2.53 31.89 -0.22
C TYR A 63 -3.93 31.52 -0.73
N GLY A 64 -4.55 30.53 -0.08
CA GLY A 64 -5.82 29.93 -0.48
C GLY A 64 -5.76 29.03 -1.73
N LYS A 65 -4.60 28.88 -2.38
CA LYS A 65 -4.46 28.02 -3.57
C LYS A 65 -4.13 26.59 -3.17
N ASN A 66 -4.49 25.65 -4.06
CA ASN A 66 -4.13 24.25 -3.96
C ASN A 66 -2.73 23.99 -4.53
N GLY A 67 -2.03 23.04 -3.92
CA GLY A 67 -0.78 22.49 -4.42
C GLY A 67 -0.71 20.98 -4.27
N TRP A 68 0.18 20.35 -5.03
CA TRP A 68 0.35 18.90 -5.05
C TRP A 68 1.79 18.50 -4.77
N ASP A 69 2.01 17.52 -3.90
CA ASP A 69 3.35 16.96 -3.71
C ASP A 69 3.72 15.92 -4.80
N ALA A 70 4.95 15.40 -4.72
CA ALA A 70 5.44 14.37 -5.65
C ALA A 70 4.63 13.07 -5.65
N LYS A 71 3.85 12.80 -4.58
CA LYS A 71 2.99 11.61 -4.47
C LYS A 71 1.56 11.89 -4.93
N GLY A 72 1.29 13.09 -5.46
CA GLY A 72 -0.06 13.51 -5.83
C GLY A 72 -0.96 13.76 -4.62
N ARG A 73 -0.42 14.08 -3.44
CA ARG A 73 -1.24 14.50 -2.29
C ARG A 73 -1.55 15.99 -2.41
N ARG A 74 -2.82 16.34 -2.21
CA ARG A 74 -3.30 17.73 -2.24
C ARG A 74 -3.04 18.45 -0.92
N TYR A 75 -2.61 19.69 -1.01
CA TYR A 75 -2.48 20.64 0.10
C TYR A 75 -3.11 21.98 -0.27
N VAL A 76 -3.50 22.75 0.73
CA VAL A 76 -3.97 24.13 0.60
C VAL A 76 -2.95 25.04 1.30
N CYS A 77 -2.52 26.10 0.63
CA CYS A 77 -1.70 27.13 1.24
C CYS A 77 -2.59 27.96 2.19
N LYS A 78 -2.51 27.70 3.49
CA LYS A 78 -3.32 28.36 4.52
C LYS A 78 -2.54 28.50 5.83
N GLY A 79 -3.20 29.03 6.86
CA GLY A 79 -2.60 29.27 8.18
C GLY A 79 -2.36 30.76 8.41
N ASN A 80 -1.21 31.12 8.97
CA ASN A 80 -0.87 32.52 9.23
C ASN A 80 -0.75 33.29 7.90
N HIS A 81 -1.50 34.39 7.74
CA HIS A 81 -1.46 35.22 6.53
C HIS A 81 -0.08 35.79 6.21
N THR A 82 0.81 36.00 7.18
CA THR A 82 2.17 36.52 6.95
C THR A 82 3.22 35.43 6.78
N HIS A 83 2.90 34.21 7.19
CA HIS A 83 3.79 33.06 7.05
C HIS A 83 2.98 31.78 6.78
N PRO A 84 2.34 31.67 5.60
CA PRO A 84 1.42 30.58 5.33
C PRO A 84 2.17 29.30 4.96
N HIS A 85 1.51 28.16 5.14
CA HIS A 85 2.11 26.84 4.89
C HIS A 85 1.17 25.94 4.07
N TRP A 86 1.73 24.96 3.37
CA TRP A 86 0.98 23.92 2.67
C TRP A 86 0.38 22.92 3.67
N MET A 87 -0.87 23.12 4.06
CA MET A 87 -1.57 22.28 5.03
C MET A 87 -2.52 21.31 4.33
N LYS A 88 -2.95 20.26 5.02
CA LYS A 88 -4.03 19.39 4.51
C LYS A 88 -5.29 20.25 4.27
N PRO A 89 -6.07 19.96 3.22
CA PRO A 89 -7.27 20.72 2.86
C PRO A 89 -8.20 20.97 4.05
#